data_AF-A0A7C6XPQ7-F1
#
_entry.id   AF-A0A7C6XPQ7-F1
#
_cell.length_a   1.000
_cell.length_b   1.000
_cell.length_c   1.000
_cell.angle_alpha   90.00
_cell.angle_beta   90.00
_cell.angle_gamma   90.00
#
_symmetry.space_group_name_H-M   'P 1'
#
loop_
_entity.id
_entity.type
_entity.pdbx_description
1 polymer ?
#
loop_
_entity_poly.entity_id
_entity_poly.type
_entity_poly.pdbx_seq_one_letter_code
_entity_poly.pdbx_strand_id
1 'polypeptide(L)'
;MSELTLTNVSYIYSAGTPFEKKALDGVNIKFRPGVITGLIGHTGSGKSTLVQLLNGLLKPTSGIVALDGKDIWAEPKKIRDVRFRVGLCFQYPEYQLFEETVSRDIAFGPRNRGLSEAEVAFKVHEAADFVGLAPSMLNKSPFELSGGEKRRVAIAGILAMDPEILVLDEPAAGLDPVGREEIFGGVRRYQKERQKTVIIVSHSMEDMARYSDELVVMNGAEIFMTGTTAEIFRQAETLVKVGLDVPQITRLVNLLRANGVVLEGDIFTVDAACEAIAAKLGLAKTGTRGEAIC
;
A
#
# COMPACT_ATOMS: atom_id res chain seq x y z
N MET A 1 6.59 -18.07 2.70
CA MET A 1 6.19 -16.65 2.71
C MET A 1 5.05 -16.51 3.69
N SER A 2 5.01 -15.42 4.44
CA SER A 2 4.09 -15.28 5.56
C SER A 2 2.70 -14.93 5.11
N GLU A 3 1.71 -15.50 5.80
CA GLU A 3 0.30 -15.38 5.46
C GLU A 3 -0.46 -14.66 6.57
N LEU A 4 -1.26 -13.66 6.20
CA LEU A 4 -2.06 -12.87 7.13
C LEU A 4 -3.55 -13.09 6.83
N THR A 5 -4.30 -13.47 7.86
CA THR A 5 -5.73 -13.82 7.72
C THR A 5 -6.55 -13.19 8.84
N LEU A 6 -7.72 -12.67 8.50
CA LEU A 6 -8.76 -12.25 9.44
C LEU A 6 -9.92 -13.24 9.33
N THR A 7 -10.37 -13.77 10.45
CA THR A 7 -11.53 -14.67 10.52
C THR A 7 -12.59 -14.07 11.42
N ASN A 8 -13.72 -13.69 10.83
CA ASN A 8 -14.88 -13.08 11.47
C ASN A 8 -14.52 -11.89 12.39
N VAL A 9 -13.62 -11.04 11.94
CA VAL A 9 -13.06 -9.95 12.75
C VAL A 9 -14.01 -8.78 12.81
N SER A 10 -14.38 -8.36 14.02
CA SER A 10 -15.09 -7.11 14.26
C SER A 10 -14.28 -6.21 15.20
N TYR A 11 -14.44 -4.91 15.01
CA TYR A 11 -13.84 -3.91 15.89
C TYR A 11 -14.81 -2.77 16.15
N ILE A 12 -14.95 -2.44 17.44
CA ILE A 12 -15.86 -1.43 17.95
C ILE A 12 -15.05 -0.40 18.74
N TYR A 13 -15.05 0.85 18.29
CA TYR A 13 -14.52 1.97 19.07
C TYR A 13 -15.47 2.30 20.21
N SER A 14 -14.91 2.61 21.38
CA SER A 14 -15.65 3.06 22.57
C SER A 14 -16.80 2.12 22.95
N ALA A 15 -16.54 0.81 22.86
CA ALA A 15 -17.52 -0.23 23.16
C ALA A 15 -18.15 -0.05 24.55
N GLY A 16 -19.47 -0.17 24.64
CA GLY A 16 -20.22 0.03 25.88
C GLY A 16 -20.43 1.49 26.29
N THR A 17 -20.17 2.46 25.41
CA THR A 17 -20.41 3.89 25.67
C THR A 17 -21.43 4.48 24.67
N PRO A 18 -22.01 5.67 24.94
CA PRO A 18 -22.89 6.35 23.98
C PRO A 18 -22.21 6.73 22.65
N PHE A 19 -20.88 6.68 22.59
CA PHE A 19 -20.08 6.97 21.39
C PHE A 19 -19.61 5.70 20.69
N GLU A 20 -20.24 4.56 20.98
CA GLU A 20 -19.94 3.28 20.35
C GLU A 20 -20.03 3.40 18.82
N LYS A 21 -18.96 2.99 18.14
CA LYS A 21 -18.92 2.97 16.68
C LYS A 21 -18.26 1.70 16.18
N LYS A 22 -19.04 0.88 15.49
CA LYS A 22 -18.54 -0.29 14.77
C LYS A 22 -17.73 0.18 13.55
N ALA A 23 -16.45 -0.18 13.53
CA ALA A 23 -15.53 0.18 12.45
C ALA A 23 -15.15 -1.01 11.56
N LEU A 24 -15.28 -2.23 12.07
CA LEU A 24 -15.28 -3.47 11.28
C LEU A 24 -16.39 -4.40 11.75
N ASP A 25 -17.03 -5.09 10.79
CA ASP A 25 -18.10 -6.04 11.02
C ASP A 25 -17.82 -7.37 10.31
N GLY A 26 -17.60 -8.44 11.06
CA GLY A 26 -17.51 -9.80 10.53
C GLY A 26 -16.50 -9.98 9.38
N VAL A 27 -15.39 -9.24 9.39
CA VAL A 27 -14.44 -9.20 8.28
C VAL A 27 -13.70 -10.54 8.14
N ASN A 28 -13.77 -11.11 6.93
CA ASN A 28 -13.06 -12.32 6.54
C ASN A 28 -12.17 -12.00 5.34
N ILE A 29 -10.85 -12.12 5.52
CA ILE A 29 -9.90 -11.87 4.43
C ILE A 29 -8.61 -12.63 4.64
N LYS A 30 -8.03 -13.05 3.52
CA LYS A 30 -6.69 -13.62 3.45
C LYS A 30 -5.87 -12.79 2.48
N PHE A 31 -4.73 -12.26 2.94
CA PHE A 31 -3.79 -11.56 2.08
C PHE A 31 -2.86 -12.58 1.43
N ARG A 32 -2.87 -12.64 0.10
CA ARG A 32 -2.04 -13.59 -0.64
C ARG A 32 -0.55 -13.26 -0.42
N PRO A 33 0.30 -14.25 -0.09
CA PRO A 33 1.72 -13.98 0.11
C PRO A 33 2.42 -13.52 -1.17
N GLY A 34 3.33 -12.56 -1.04
CA GLY A 34 4.23 -12.17 -2.13
C GLY A 34 3.59 -11.34 -3.24
N VAL A 35 2.41 -10.74 -3.02
CA VAL A 35 1.77 -9.83 -3.99
C VAL A 35 1.51 -8.45 -3.35
N ILE A 36 1.17 -7.48 -4.19
CA ILE A 36 0.70 -6.16 -3.75
C ILE A 36 -0.82 -6.16 -3.75
N THR A 37 -1.43 -6.10 -2.55
CA THR A 37 -2.87 -5.95 -2.37
C THR A 37 -3.21 -4.48 -2.09
N GLY A 38 -4.05 -3.88 -2.93
CA GLY A 38 -4.62 -2.56 -2.70
C GLY A 38 -5.88 -2.64 -1.83
N LEU A 39 -5.98 -1.81 -0.80
CA LEU A 39 -7.14 -1.66 0.06
C LEU A 39 -7.84 -0.34 -0.27
N ILE A 40 -9.01 -0.42 -0.91
CA ILE A 40 -9.80 0.72 -1.35
C ILE A 40 -11.14 0.77 -0.65
N GLY A 41 -11.79 1.94 -0.64
CA GLY A 41 -13.05 2.17 0.05
C GLY A 41 -13.23 3.63 0.41
N HIS A 42 -14.46 4.07 0.67
CA HIS A 42 -14.74 5.46 1.06
C HIS A 42 -14.07 5.84 2.40
N THR A 43 -13.92 7.13 2.68
CA THR A 43 -13.47 7.59 4.00
C THR A 43 -14.41 7.08 5.09
N GLY A 44 -13.85 6.49 6.15
CA GLY A 44 -14.64 5.89 7.23
C GLY A 44 -15.16 4.47 6.96
N SER A 45 -14.75 3.81 5.86
CA SER A 45 -15.14 2.41 5.58
C SER A 45 -14.42 1.36 6.44
N GLY A 46 -13.48 1.76 7.29
CA GLY A 46 -12.74 0.85 8.20
C GLY A 46 -11.31 0.53 7.79
N LYS A 47 -10.80 1.06 6.65
CA LYS A 47 -9.43 0.76 6.13
C LYS A 47 -8.32 0.96 7.16
N SER A 48 -8.23 2.14 7.77
CA SER A 48 -7.20 2.44 8.78
C SER A 48 -7.33 1.56 10.02
N THR A 49 -8.56 1.22 10.44
CA THR A 49 -8.81 0.28 11.54
C THR A 49 -8.34 -1.13 11.17
N LEU A 50 -8.61 -1.58 9.95
CA LEU A 50 -8.17 -2.87 9.44
C LEU A 50 -6.64 -2.98 9.49
N VAL A 51 -5.91 -2.02 8.92
CA VAL A 51 -4.43 -2.06 8.91
C VAL A 51 -3.80 -2.00 10.31
N GLN A 52 -4.43 -1.30 11.26
CA GLN A 52 -3.96 -1.27 12.65
C GLN A 52 -4.20 -2.60 13.39
N LEU A 53 -5.20 -3.39 12.98
CA LEU A 53 -5.38 -4.74 13.51
C LEU A 53 -4.32 -5.70 12.97
N LEU A 54 -3.87 -5.52 11.72
CA LEU A 54 -2.89 -6.39 11.07
C LEU A 54 -1.55 -6.45 11.80
N ASN A 55 -1.08 -5.32 12.32
CA ASN A 55 0.21 -5.25 13.03
C ASN A 55 0.06 -5.32 14.56
N GLY A 56 -1.16 -5.49 15.07
CA GLY A 56 -1.42 -5.59 16.50
C GLY A 56 -1.32 -4.26 17.26
N LEU A 57 -1.57 -3.11 16.61
CA LEU A 57 -1.81 -1.85 17.31
C LEU A 57 -3.20 -1.81 17.94
N LEU A 58 -4.18 -2.42 17.28
CA LEU A 58 -5.50 -2.68 17.83
C LEU A 58 -5.67 -4.17 18.09
N LYS A 59 -6.41 -4.49 19.15
CA LYS A 59 -6.92 -5.84 19.39
C LYS A 59 -8.35 -5.94 18.88
N PRO A 60 -8.72 -6.97 18.09
CA PRO A 60 -10.10 -7.13 17.64
C PRO A 60 -11.06 -7.25 18.84
N THR A 61 -12.28 -6.72 18.68
CA THR A 61 -13.35 -6.89 19.67
C THR A 61 -13.86 -8.33 19.64
N SER A 62 -13.93 -8.92 18.45
CA SER A 62 -14.24 -10.33 18.23
C SER A 62 -13.55 -10.84 16.96
N GLY A 63 -13.46 -12.16 16.81
CA GLY A 63 -12.75 -12.81 15.71
C GLY A 63 -11.25 -12.92 15.95
N ILE A 64 -10.52 -13.37 14.93
CA ILE A 64 -9.10 -13.73 15.02
C ILE A 64 -8.33 -13.04 13.90
N VAL A 65 -7.20 -12.40 14.26
CA VAL A 65 -6.18 -11.95 13.31
C VAL A 65 -5.01 -12.93 13.42
N ALA A 66 -4.74 -13.68 12.37
CA ALA A 66 -3.71 -14.72 12.35
C ALA A 66 -2.56 -14.36 11.43
N LEU A 67 -1.33 -14.63 11.90
CA LEU A 67 -0.10 -14.61 11.11
C LEU A 67 0.46 -16.04 11.09
N ASP A 68 0.57 -16.62 9.89
CA ASP A 68 0.93 -18.03 9.65
C ASP A 68 0.06 -19.03 10.43
N GLY A 69 -1.26 -18.78 10.42
CA GLY A 69 -2.24 -19.63 11.09
C GLY A 69 -2.26 -19.51 12.62
N LYS A 70 -1.46 -18.61 13.21
CA LYS A 70 -1.44 -18.36 14.66
C LYS A 70 -2.06 -17.01 14.97
N ASP A 71 -3.01 -16.97 15.90
CA ASP A 71 -3.55 -15.72 16.42
C ASP A 71 -2.44 -14.83 16.99
N ILE A 72 -2.31 -13.61 16.47
CA ILE A 72 -1.26 -12.66 16.87
C ILE A 72 -1.43 -12.21 18.34
N TRP A 73 -2.64 -12.36 18.89
CA TRP A 73 -2.97 -12.03 20.27
C TRP A 73 -3.00 -13.24 21.21
N ALA A 74 -2.63 -14.44 20.75
CA ALA A 74 -2.51 -15.63 21.61
C ALA A 74 -1.45 -15.44 22.72
N GLU A 75 -0.38 -14.70 22.43
CA GLU A 75 0.66 -14.34 23.38
C GLU A 75 0.84 -12.80 23.42
N PRO A 76 -0.03 -12.03 24.12
CA PRO A 76 -0.02 -10.57 24.05
C PRO A 76 1.33 -9.93 24.43
N LYS A 77 2.13 -10.59 25.26
CA LYS A 77 3.48 -10.13 25.65
C LYS A 77 4.49 -10.15 24.47
N LYS A 78 4.21 -10.93 23.42
CA LYS A 78 5.05 -11.08 22.22
C LYS A 78 4.53 -10.27 21.02
N ILE A 79 3.52 -9.42 21.20
CA ILE A 79 2.97 -8.61 20.10
C ILE A 79 4.03 -7.68 19.46
N ARG A 80 5.11 -7.37 20.19
CA ARG A 80 6.26 -6.64 19.65
C ARG A 80 6.91 -7.39 18.48
N ASP A 81 7.00 -8.71 18.53
CA ASP A 81 7.61 -9.52 17.47
C ASP A 81 6.75 -9.48 16.20
N VAL A 82 5.42 -9.43 16.35
CA VAL A 82 4.49 -9.24 15.24
C VAL A 82 4.72 -7.91 14.54
N ARG A 83 4.99 -6.83 15.29
CA ARG A 83 5.29 -5.50 14.72
C ARG A 83 6.59 -5.44 13.90
N PHE A 84 7.57 -6.30 14.20
CA PHE A 84 8.76 -6.43 13.35
C PHE A 84 8.50 -7.22 12.06
N ARG A 85 7.51 -8.13 12.09
CA ARG A 85 7.13 -8.94 10.91
C ARG A 85 6.11 -8.23 10.02
N VAL A 86 5.24 -7.40 10.61
CA VAL A 86 4.22 -6.59 9.93
C VAL A 86 4.54 -5.12 10.13
N GLY A 87 5.32 -4.55 9.21
CA GLY A 87 5.69 -3.14 9.24
C GLY A 87 4.54 -2.27 8.75
N LEU A 88 4.17 -1.23 9.50
CA LEU A 88 3.09 -0.30 9.14
C LEU A 88 3.64 1.11 9.00
N CYS A 89 3.45 1.70 7.81
CA CYS A 89 3.67 3.11 7.54
C CYS A 89 2.33 3.83 7.58
N PHE A 90 2.19 4.78 8.50
CA PHE A 90 1.00 5.63 8.56
C PHE A 90 1.03 6.71 7.47
N GLN A 91 -0.13 7.34 7.27
CA GLN A 91 -0.24 8.56 6.48
C GLN A 91 0.58 9.69 7.14
N TYR A 92 1.23 10.50 6.31
CA TYR A 92 2.17 11.56 6.74
C TYR A 92 3.29 11.06 7.67
N PRO A 93 4.01 9.99 7.29
CA PRO A 93 5.03 9.38 8.16
C PRO A 93 6.23 10.32 8.40
N GLU A 94 6.39 11.37 7.59
CA GLU A 94 7.40 12.42 7.77
C GLU A 94 7.32 13.13 9.14
N TYR A 95 6.16 13.13 9.80
CA TYR A 95 6.01 13.72 11.13
C TYR A 95 6.53 12.83 12.26
N GLN A 96 6.94 11.60 11.94
CA GLN A 96 7.48 10.65 12.91
C GLN A 96 9.00 10.71 13.01
N LEU A 97 9.69 11.44 12.14
CA LEU A 97 11.16 11.57 12.16
C LEU A 97 11.62 12.35 13.40
N PHE A 98 12.67 11.87 14.07
CA PHE A 98 13.11 12.41 15.36
C PHE A 98 14.62 12.34 15.61
N GLU A 99 15.37 11.53 14.86
CA GLU A 99 16.81 11.40 15.06
C GLU A 99 17.59 12.56 14.45
N GLU A 100 18.84 12.74 14.92
CA GLU A 100 19.73 13.82 14.47
C GLU A 100 20.12 13.73 13.01
N THR A 101 20.18 12.51 12.46
CA THR A 101 20.56 12.27 11.05
C THR A 101 19.64 11.25 10.41
N VAL A 102 19.51 11.34 9.09
CA VAL A 102 18.71 10.41 8.28
C VAL A 102 19.12 8.95 8.52
N SER A 103 20.42 8.65 8.51
CA SER A 103 20.92 7.30 8.76
C SER A 103 20.56 6.78 10.15
N ARG A 104 20.61 7.63 11.17
CA ARG A 104 20.21 7.27 12.54
C ARG A 104 18.71 7.00 12.64
N ASP A 105 17.89 7.80 11.97
CA ASP A 105 16.43 7.62 11.94
C ASP A 105 16.06 6.27 11.29
N ILE A 106 16.65 5.97 10.12
CA ILE A 106 16.46 4.68 9.43
C ILE A 106 16.99 3.51 10.28
N ALA A 107 18.11 3.70 10.99
CA ALA A 107 18.72 2.68 11.83
C ALA A 107 17.94 2.35 13.10
N PHE A 108 16.98 3.19 13.52
CA PHE A 108 16.30 3.06 14.81
C PHE A 108 15.57 1.72 14.96
N GLY A 109 14.77 1.33 13.95
CA GLY A 109 14.05 0.05 13.94
C GLY A 109 14.99 -1.17 14.00
N PRO A 110 15.95 -1.30 13.06
CA PRO A 110 16.98 -2.34 13.07
C PRO A 110 17.75 -2.48 14.39
N ARG A 111 18.18 -1.37 15.00
CA ARG A 111 18.86 -1.39 16.31
C ARG A 111 17.95 -1.90 17.43
N ASN A 112 16.69 -1.46 17.44
CA ASN A 112 15.70 -1.95 18.40
C ASN A 112 15.32 -3.42 18.23
N ARG A 113 15.65 -4.02 17.08
CA ARG A 113 15.54 -5.46 16.84
C ARG A 113 16.77 -6.24 17.36
N GLY A 114 17.84 -5.54 17.76
CA GLY A 114 19.06 -6.13 18.31
C GLY A 114 20.06 -6.60 17.25
N LEU A 115 20.01 -6.03 16.04
CA LEU A 115 20.97 -6.34 14.97
C LEU A 115 22.34 -5.73 15.27
N SER A 116 23.40 -6.34 14.72
CA SER A 116 24.76 -5.80 14.82
C SER A 116 24.91 -4.50 14.02
N GLU A 117 25.84 -3.62 14.39
CA GLU A 117 26.05 -2.36 13.68
C GLU A 117 26.42 -2.55 12.19
N ALA A 118 27.09 -3.66 11.85
CA ALA A 118 27.37 -4.01 10.45
C ALA A 118 26.08 -4.33 9.67
N GLU A 119 25.17 -5.12 10.26
CA GLU A 119 23.87 -5.43 9.66
C GLU A 119 22.97 -4.18 9.58
N VAL A 120 23.00 -3.33 10.61
CA VAL A 120 22.26 -2.06 10.64
C VAL A 120 22.74 -1.16 9.50
N ALA A 121 24.05 -0.96 9.34
CA ALA A 121 24.60 -0.13 8.28
C ALA A 121 24.19 -0.66 6.89
N PHE A 122 24.27 -1.96 6.66
CA PHE A 122 23.82 -2.59 5.41
C PHE A 122 22.34 -2.32 5.14
N LYS A 123 21.47 -2.53 6.15
CA LYS A 123 20.02 -2.31 6.03
C LYS A 123 19.65 -0.85 5.80
N VAL A 124 20.37 0.09 6.40
CA VAL A 124 20.16 1.53 6.18
C VAL A 124 20.43 1.89 4.72
N HIS A 125 21.57 1.45 4.17
CA HIS A 125 21.93 1.74 2.78
C HIS A 125 20.94 1.11 1.80
N GLU A 126 20.58 -0.15 2.03
CA GLU A 126 19.63 -0.85 1.18
C GLU A 126 18.23 -0.23 1.21
N ALA A 127 17.72 0.10 2.40
CA ALA A 127 16.41 0.72 2.52
C ALA A 127 16.37 2.11 1.87
N ALA A 128 17.45 2.89 2.01
CA ALA A 128 17.60 4.18 1.34
C ALA A 128 17.57 4.05 -0.19
N ASP A 129 18.23 3.03 -0.75
CA ASP A 129 18.21 2.76 -2.20
C ASP A 129 16.82 2.40 -2.73
N PHE A 130 16.08 1.55 -1.99
CA PHE A 130 14.72 1.17 -2.39
C PHE A 130 13.78 2.37 -2.52
N VAL A 131 13.95 3.39 -1.67
CA VAL A 131 13.14 4.61 -1.72
C VAL A 131 13.78 5.73 -2.55
N GLY A 132 14.94 5.51 -3.18
CA GLY A 132 15.61 6.51 -4.02
C GLY A 132 16.26 7.67 -3.26
N LEU A 133 16.68 7.46 -2.00
CA LEU A 133 17.45 8.46 -1.27
C LEU A 133 18.92 8.43 -1.70
N ALA A 134 19.45 9.60 -2.05
CA ALA A 134 20.86 9.72 -2.41
C ALA A 134 21.76 9.45 -1.19
N PRO A 135 22.91 8.75 -1.35
CA PRO A 135 23.82 8.46 -0.24
C PRO A 135 24.29 9.71 0.52
N SER A 136 24.42 10.85 -0.18
CA SER A 136 24.80 12.14 0.41
C SER A 136 23.78 12.71 1.41
N MET A 137 22.54 12.21 1.41
CA MET A 137 21.49 12.62 2.34
C MET A 137 21.59 11.91 3.70
N LEU A 138 22.27 10.76 3.78
CA LEU A 138 22.29 9.92 4.98
C LEU A 138 22.92 10.60 6.22
N ASN A 139 23.81 11.56 5.99
CA ASN A 139 24.48 12.32 7.04
C ASN A 139 23.79 13.67 7.35
N LYS A 140 22.74 14.03 6.62
CA LYS A 140 21.98 15.27 6.85
C LYS A 140 21.00 15.10 8.00
N SER A 141 20.60 16.23 8.58
CA SER A 141 19.45 16.24 9.48
C SER A 141 18.16 15.98 8.71
N PRO A 142 17.25 15.11 9.19
CA PRO A 142 15.96 14.91 8.54
C PRO A 142 15.17 16.22 8.39
N PHE A 143 15.39 17.20 9.27
CA PHE A 143 14.69 18.49 9.27
C PHE A 143 15.12 19.41 8.11
N GLU A 144 16.30 19.19 7.52
CA GLU A 144 16.82 19.92 6.35
C GLU A 144 16.23 19.43 5.03
N LEU A 145 15.55 18.28 5.04
CA LEU A 145 14.98 17.67 3.85
C LEU A 145 13.63 18.29 3.46
N SER A 146 13.31 18.21 2.17
CA SER A 146 11.97 18.48 1.64
C SER A 146 10.94 17.49 2.20
N GLY A 147 9.64 17.82 2.12
CA GLY A 147 8.57 16.94 2.60
C GLY A 147 8.58 15.55 1.95
N GLY A 148 8.82 15.48 0.65
CA GLY A 148 8.90 14.20 -0.07
C GLY A 148 10.11 13.36 0.32
N GLU A 149 11.28 13.98 0.52
CA GLU A 149 12.46 13.30 1.02
C GLU A 149 12.26 12.79 2.45
N LYS A 150 11.67 13.59 3.35
CA LYS A 150 11.30 13.15 4.71
C LYS A 150 10.42 11.91 4.68
N ARG A 151 9.44 11.89 3.79
CA ARG A 151 8.58 10.71 3.64
C ARG A 151 9.34 9.46 3.21
N ARG A 152 10.26 9.61 2.24
CA ARG A 152 11.13 8.51 1.81
C ARG A 152 11.97 7.98 2.98
N VAL A 153 12.52 8.87 3.81
CA VAL A 153 13.27 8.48 5.02
C VAL A 153 12.41 7.65 5.96
N ALA A 154 11.18 8.09 6.22
CA ALA A 154 10.28 7.37 7.13
C ALA A 154 9.89 5.98 6.60
N ILE A 155 9.61 5.86 5.30
CA ILE A 155 9.37 4.55 4.65
C ILE A 155 10.63 3.68 4.72
N ALA A 156 11.82 4.25 4.47
CA ALA A 156 13.07 3.52 4.56
C ALA A 156 13.33 2.96 5.97
N GLY A 157 12.99 3.69 7.03
CA GLY A 157 13.07 3.16 8.40
C GLY A 157 12.26 1.89 8.62
N ILE A 158 11.10 1.78 7.94
CA ILE A 158 10.26 0.58 8.00
C ILE A 158 10.84 -0.54 7.13
N LEU A 159 11.29 -0.24 5.92
CA LEU A 159 11.94 -1.21 5.04
C LEU A 159 13.23 -1.78 5.64
N ALA A 160 13.99 -0.98 6.38
CA ALA A 160 15.22 -1.40 7.04
C ALA A 160 14.95 -2.50 8.08
N MET A 161 13.77 -2.53 8.69
CA MET A 161 13.36 -3.64 9.57
C MET A 161 13.18 -4.96 8.81
N ASP A 162 13.07 -4.92 7.48
CA ASP A 162 12.85 -6.05 6.57
C ASP A 162 11.62 -6.89 6.97
N PRO A 163 10.43 -6.25 7.07
CA PRO A 163 9.21 -6.93 7.47
C PRO A 163 8.83 -7.98 6.42
N GLU A 164 8.13 -9.01 6.85
CA GLU A 164 7.55 -10.03 5.98
C GLU A 164 6.34 -9.49 5.21
N ILE A 165 5.60 -8.57 5.86
CA ILE A 165 4.44 -7.88 5.34
C ILE A 165 4.64 -6.38 5.54
N LEU A 166 4.62 -5.62 4.45
CA LEU A 166 4.69 -4.17 4.47
C LEU A 166 3.30 -3.58 4.26
N VAL A 167 2.85 -2.72 5.17
CA VAL A 167 1.57 -2.01 5.07
C VAL A 167 1.85 -0.53 4.92
N LEU A 168 1.30 0.10 3.88
CA LEU A 168 1.48 1.51 3.56
C LEU A 168 0.12 2.21 3.51
N ASP A 169 -0.12 3.15 4.40
CA ASP A 169 -1.34 3.97 4.42
C ASP A 169 -1.10 5.29 3.68
N GLU A 170 -1.66 5.42 2.47
CA GLU A 170 -1.57 6.63 1.62
C GLU A 170 -0.11 7.11 1.38
N PRO A 171 0.81 6.23 0.93
CA PRO A 171 2.25 6.53 0.90
C PRO A 171 2.63 7.68 -0.06
N ALA A 172 1.81 7.97 -1.07
CA ALA A 172 2.07 9.02 -2.06
C ALA A 172 1.26 10.31 -1.85
N ALA A 173 0.54 10.46 -0.73
CA ALA A 173 -0.36 11.60 -0.52
C ALA A 173 0.36 12.96 -0.54
N GLY A 174 0.05 13.83 -1.50
CA GLY A 174 0.67 15.15 -1.61
C GLY A 174 2.08 15.16 -2.20
N LEU A 175 2.52 14.07 -2.84
CA LEU A 175 3.71 14.08 -3.68
C LEU A 175 3.38 14.47 -5.12
N ASP A 176 4.37 15.02 -5.81
CA ASP A 176 4.30 15.21 -7.26
C ASP A 176 4.32 13.85 -8.00
N PRO A 177 3.98 13.83 -9.31
CA PRO A 177 3.95 12.58 -10.08
C PRO A 177 5.27 11.81 -10.11
N VAL A 178 6.43 12.49 -10.06
CA VAL A 178 7.74 11.86 -10.11
C VAL A 178 8.05 11.16 -8.79
N GLY A 179 7.90 11.87 -7.67
CA GLY A 179 8.12 11.31 -6.34
C GLY A 179 7.16 10.16 -6.03
N ARG A 180 5.94 10.21 -6.57
CA ARG A 180 4.97 9.12 -6.52
C ARG A 180 5.45 7.87 -7.27
N GLU A 181 5.93 8.03 -8.51
CA GLU A 181 6.52 6.94 -9.29
C GLU A 181 7.72 6.32 -8.55
N GLU A 182 8.59 7.15 -7.98
CA GLU A 182 9.77 6.69 -7.26
C GLU A 182 9.40 5.84 -6.04
N ILE A 183 8.41 6.26 -5.25
CA ILE A 183 7.93 5.48 -4.10
C ILE A 183 7.31 4.16 -4.55
N PHE A 184 6.32 4.19 -5.45
CA PHE A 184 5.63 2.96 -5.86
C PHE A 184 6.55 2.01 -6.64
N GLY A 185 7.41 2.55 -7.50
CA GLY A 185 8.44 1.78 -8.20
C GLY A 185 9.44 1.15 -7.23
N GLY A 186 9.86 1.89 -6.20
CA GLY A 186 10.68 1.39 -5.10
C GLY A 186 10.03 0.25 -4.32
N VAL A 187 8.76 0.43 -3.94
CA VAL A 187 7.96 -0.60 -3.25
C VAL A 187 7.77 -1.85 -4.11
N ARG A 188 7.50 -1.69 -5.42
CA ARG A 188 7.39 -2.80 -6.38
C ARG A 188 8.73 -3.54 -6.51
N ARG A 189 9.85 -2.81 -6.55
CA ARG A 189 11.19 -3.39 -6.58
C ARG A 189 11.46 -4.20 -5.31
N TYR A 190 11.23 -3.61 -4.14
CA TYR A 190 11.33 -4.27 -2.84
C TYR A 190 10.49 -5.55 -2.78
N GLN A 191 9.21 -5.48 -3.18
CA GLN A 191 8.31 -6.63 -3.21
C GLN A 191 8.86 -7.77 -4.08
N LYS A 192 9.33 -7.47 -5.29
CA LYS A 192 9.86 -8.48 -6.22
C LYS A 192 11.19 -9.08 -5.75
N GLU A 193 12.14 -8.24 -5.36
CA GLU A 193 13.48 -8.70 -4.97
C GLU A 193 13.45 -9.47 -3.65
N ARG A 194 12.59 -9.07 -2.72
CA ARG A 194 12.51 -9.68 -1.38
C ARG A 194 11.35 -10.67 -1.21
N GLN A 195 10.51 -10.85 -2.23
CA GLN A 195 9.33 -11.72 -2.22
C GLN A 195 8.42 -11.45 -1.01
N LYS A 196 8.19 -10.16 -0.72
CA LYS A 196 7.41 -9.70 0.45
C LYS A 196 5.97 -9.47 0.07
N THR A 197 5.08 -9.57 1.05
CA THR A 197 3.68 -9.17 0.88
C THR A 197 3.57 -7.66 1.11
N VAL A 198 2.84 -6.95 0.25
CA VAL A 198 2.61 -5.51 0.43
C VAL A 198 1.11 -5.23 0.44
N ILE A 199 0.67 -4.42 1.38
CA ILE A 199 -0.70 -3.93 1.48
C ILE A 199 -0.65 -2.42 1.37
N ILE A 200 -1.35 -1.85 0.38
CA ILE A 200 -1.37 -0.41 0.16
C ILE A 200 -2.79 0.10 0.34
N VAL A 201 -2.99 1.04 1.26
CA VAL A 201 -4.24 1.78 1.38
C VAL A 201 -4.12 3.03 0.52
N SER A 202 -5.07 3.24 -0.39
CA SER A 202 -5.10 4.44 -1.22
C SER A 202 -6.53 4.75 -1.68
N HIS A 203 -6.84 6.04 -1.81
CA HIS A 203 -8.02 6.53 -2.50
C HIS A 203 -7.80 6.78 -3.99
N SER A 204 -6.56 6.72 -4.49
CA SER A 204 -6.29 6.91 -5.91
C SER A 204 -6.46 5.60 -6.67
N MET A 205 -7.49 5.56 -7.52
CA MET A 205 -7.77 4.40 -8.35
C MET A 205 -6.69 4.18 -9.40
N GLU A 206 -6.03 5.25 -9.86
CA GLU A 206 -4.92 5.20 -10.81
C GLU A 206 -3.72 4.43 -10.26
N ASP A 207 -3.34 4.67 -9.00
CA ASP A 207 -2.27 3.90 -8.36
C ASP A 207 -2.63 2.44 -8.21
N MET A 208 -3.85 2.20 -7.76
CA MET A 208 -4.36 0.86 -7.52
C MET A 208 -4.34 0.07 -8.83
N ALA A 209 -4.82 0.67 -9.94
CA ALA A 209 -4.76 0.06 -11.26
C ALA A 209 -3.34 -0.24 -11.74
N ARG A 210 -2.37 0.59 -11.36
CA ARG A 210 -1.00 0.47 -11.88
C ARG A 210 -0.08 -0.41 -11.03
N TYR A 211 -0.25 -0.40 -9.71
CA TYR A 211 0.73 -0.97 -8.78
C TYR A 211 0.23 -2.16 -7.97
N SER A 212 -1.09 -2.38 -7.90
CA SER A 212 -1.65 -3.52 -7.17
C SER A 212 -1.94 -4.70 -8.10
N ASP A 213 -1.70 -5.91 -7.60
CA ASP A 213 -2.04 -7.16 -8.29
C ASP A 213 -3.46 -7.62 -7.93
N GLU A 214 -3.90 -7.29 -6.70
CA GLU A 214 -5.22 -7.60 -6.16
C GLU A 214 -5.81 -6.40 -5.43
N LEU A 215 -7.13 -6.38 -5.33
CA LEU A 215 -7.87 -5.35 -4.63
C LEU A 215 -8.83 -5.93 -3.61
N VAL A 216 -8.94 -5.21 -2.49
CA VAL A 216 -9.89 -5.41 -1.43
C VAL A 216 -10.71 -4.14 -1.32
N VAL A 217 -12.02 -4.28 -1.49
CA VAL A 217 -12.93 -3.14 -1.48
C VAL A 217 -13.71 -3.17 -0.17
N MET A 218 -13.55 -2.13 0.62
CA MET A 218 -14.28 -1.93 1.86
C MET A 218 -15.45 -0.97 1.66
N ASN A 219 -16.61 -1.36 2.18
CA ASN A 219 -17.80 -0.52 2.22
C ASN A 219 -18.53 -0.74 3.55
N GLY A 220 -18.86 0.34 4.26
CA GLY A 220 -19.68 0.24 5.47
C GLY A 220 -19.15 -0.70 6.57
N ALA A 221 -17.84 -0.70 6.85
CA ALA A 221 -17.17 -1.56 7.84
C ALA A 221 -17.04 -3.05 7.45
N GLU A 222 -17.47 -3.43 6.24
CA GLU A 222 -17.39 -4.79 5.73
C GLU A 222 -16.50 -4.88 4.48
N ILE A 223 -16.14 -6.10 4.10
CA ILE A 223 -15.54 -6.36 2.79
C ILE A 223 -16.67 -6.53 1.78
N PHE A 224 -16.72 -5.61 0.83
CA PHE A 224 -17.70 -5.60 -0.23
C PHE A 224 -17.34 -6.57 -1.35
N MET A 225 -16.07 -6.57 -1.77
CA MET A 225 -15.56 -7.48 -2.80
C MET A 225 -14.03 -7.60 -2.73
N THR A 226 -13.52 -8.72 -3.24
CA THR A 226 -12.09 -8.98 -3.41
C THR A 226 -11.86 -9.64 -4.75
N GLY A 227 -10.68 -9.44 -5.34
CA GLY A 227 -10.32 -10.06 -6.61
C GLY A 227 -9.03 -9.48 -7.16
N THR A 228 -8.62 -9.94 -8.34
CA THR A 228 -7.56 -9.29 -9.09
C THR A 228 -7.96 -7.85 -9.42
N THR A 229 -6.97 -6.99 -9.59
CA THR A 229 -7.19 -5.58 -9.99
C THR A 229 -8.09 -5.47 -11.23
N ALA A 230 -7.92 -6.39 -12.18
CA ALA A 230 -8.73 -6.44 -13.38
C ALA A 230 -10.18 -6.85 -13.12
N GLU A 231 -10.42 -7.90 -12.34
CA GLU A 231 -11.78 -8.36 -11.99
C GLU A 231 -12.57 -7.30 -11.25
N ILE A 232 -11.91 -6.50 -10.40
CA ILE A 232 -12.54 -5.41 -9.66
C ILE A 232 -12.87 -4.24 -10.60
N PHE A 233 -11.92 -3.75 -11.41
CA PHE A 233 -12.19 -2.60 -12.29
C PHE A 233 -13.10 -2.92 -13.48
N ARG A 234 -13.24 -4.19 -13.89
CA ARG A 234 -14.31 -4.62 -14.82
C ARG A 234 -15.71 -4.33 -14.27
N GLN A 235 -15.87 -4.31 -12.95
CA GLN A 235 -17.14 -4.05 -12.27
C GLN A 235 -17.32 -2.54 -11.97
N ALA A 236 -16.87 -1.68 -12.88
CA ALA A 236 -16.86 -0.23 -12.72
C ALA A 236 -18.22 0.34 -12.29
N GLU A 237 -19.31 -0.11 -12.90
CA GLU A 237 -20.66 0.35 -12.53
C GLU A 237 -21.02 -0.01 -11.08
N THR A 238 -20.63 -1.19 -10.61
CA THR A 238 -20.86 -1.64 -9.23
C THR A 238 -20.06 -0.79 -8.26
N LEU A 239 -18.78 -0.50 -8.57
CA LEU A 239 -17.92 0.37 -7.76
C LEU A 239 -18.52 1.79 -7.63
N VAL A 240 -18.98 2.36 -8.74
CA VAL A 240 -19.60 3.69 -8.75
C VAL A 240 -20.90 3.72 -7.94
N LYS A 241 -21.72 2.67 -7.99
CA LYS A 241 -22.96 2.57 -7.20
C LYS A 241 -22.72 2.55 -5.69
N VAL A 242 -21.57 2.04 -5.24
CA VAL A 242 -21.19 2.04 -3.81
C VAL A 242 -20.37 3.26 -3.41
N GLY A 243 -20.32 4.29 -4.25
CA GLY A 243 -19.66 5.57 -3.96
C GLY A 243 -18.15 5.56 -4.13
N LEU A 244 -17.61 4.61 -4.89
CA LEU A 244 -16.20 4.58 -5.29
C LEU A 244 -16.02 5.11 -6.71
N ASP A 245 -14.77 5.35 -7.08
CA ASP A 245 -14.40 5.73 -8.44
C ASP A 245 -13.72 4.55 -9.16
N VAL A 246 -13.41 4.75 -10.43
CA VAL A 246 -12.51 3.93 -11.24
C VAL A 246 -11.47 4.85 -11.89
N PRO A 247 -10.34 4.32 -12.38
CA PRO A 247 -9.36 5.15 -13.08
C PRO A 247 -10.03 5.92 -14.22
N GLN A 248 -9.65 7.19 -14.41
CA GLN A 248 -10.26 8.05 -15.44
C GLN A 248 -10.19 7.40 -16.83
N ILE A 249 -9.08 6.73 -17.14
CA ILE A 249 -8.90 6.04 -18.40
C ILE A 249 -9.90 4.89 -18.59
N THR A 250 -10.27 4.20 -17.53
CA THR A 250 -11.31 3.16 -17.55
C THR A 250 -12.66 3.74 -17.95
N ARG A 251 -13.01 4.94 -17.44
CA ARG A 251 -14.24 5.64 -17.85
C ARG A 251 -14.21 5.98 -19.35
N LEU A 252 -13.09 6.50 -19.85
CA LEU A 252 -12.91 6.80 -21.27
C LEU A 252 -13.04 5.55 -22.15
N VAL A 253 -12.36 4.47 -21.79
CA VAL A 253 -12.42 3.19 -22.53
C VAL A 253 -13.85 2.65 -22.58
N ASN A 254 -14.57 2.71 -21.46
CA ASN A 254 -15.97 2.29 -21.41
C ASN A 254 -16.87 3.17 -22.29
N LEU A 255 -16.64 4.49 -22.33
CA LEU A 255 -17.35 5.40 -23.22
C LEU A 255 -17.08 5.09 -24.69
N LEU A 256 -15.81 4.83 -25.06
CA LEU A 256 -15.44 4.46 -26.43
C LEU A 256 -16.12 3.14 -26.85
N ARG A 257 -16.11 2.14 -25.97
CA ARG A 257 -16.80 0.85 -26.20
C ARG A 257 -18.31 1.03 -26.37
N ALA A 258 -18.95 1.84 -25.53
CA ALA A 258 -20.37 2.13 -25.64
C ALA A 258 -20.74 2.84 -26.96
N ASN A 259 -19.80 3.55 -27.57
CA ASN A 259 -19.95 4.19 -28.88
C ASN A 259 -19.46 3.31 -30.05
N GLY A 260 -19.27 1.99 -29.82
CA GLY A 260 -18.94 1.02 -30.87
C GLY A 260 -17.45 0.88 -31.19
N VAL A 261 -16.56 1.53 -30.45
CA VAL A 261 -15.11 1.35 -30.62
C VAL A 261 -14.68 0.05 -29.95
N VAL A 262 -14.25 -0.92 -30.75
CA VAL A 262 -13.72 -2.20 -30.25
C VAL A 262 -12.26 -2.02 -29.83
N LEU A 263 -12.03 -1.95 -28.51
CA LEU A 263 -10.72 -2.01 -27.86
C LEU A 263 -10.62 -3.32 -27.07
N GLU A 264 -9.67 -4.18 -27.42
CA GLU A 264 -9.48 -5.50 -26.80
C GLU A 264 -8.79 -5.40 -25.44
N GLY A 265 -9.11 -6.33 -24.53
CA GLY A 265 -8.41 -6.52 -23.27
C GLY A 265 -8.85 -5.63 -22.11
N ASP A 266 -8.15 -5.78 -20.99
CA ASP A 266 -8.36 -5.05 -19.75
C ASP A 266 -7.50 -3.79 -19.72
N ILE A 267 -8.14 -2.63 -19.90
CA ILE A 267 -7.44 -1.36 -20.05
C ILE A 267 -7.80 -0.45 -18.87
N PHE A 268 -6.89 -0.36 -17.91
CA PHE A 268 -7.07 0.43 -16.68
C PHE A 268 -5.96 1.47 -16.46
N THR A 269 -4.98 1.55 -17.37
CA THR A 269 -3.88 2.52 -17.33
C THR A 269 -3.81 3.30 -18.65
N VAL A 270 -3.26 4.52 -18.57
CA VAL A 270 -3.07 5.38 -19.75
C VAL A 270 -2.17 4.70 -20.78
N ASP A 271 -1.05 4.11 -20.34
CA ASP A 271 -0.12 3.40 -21.23
C ASP A 271 -0.82 2.27 -22.00
N ALA A 272 -1.62 1.44 -21.32
CA ALA A 272 -2.37 0.36 -21.97
C ALA A 272 -3.42 0.89 -22.96
N ALA A 273 -4.06 2.02 -22.65
CA ALA A 273 -5.04 2.62 -23.54
C ALA A 273 -4.39 3.22 -24.79
N CYS A 274 -3.25 3.91 -24.62
CA CYS A 274 -2.46 4.43 -25.74
C CYS A 274 -2.04 3.29 -26.67
N GLU A 275 -1.54 2.17 -26.13
CA GLU A 275 -1.19 1.01 -26.93
C GLU A 275 -2.39 0.41 -27.69
N ALA A 276 -3.53 0.24 -27.02
CA ALA A 276 -4.74 -0.31 -27.64
C ALA A 276 -5.31 0.61 -28.74
N ILE A 277 -5.31 1.93 -28.51
CA ILE A 277 -5.81 2.92 -29.48
C ILE A 277 -4.85 3.02 -30.67
N ALA A 278 -3.54 3.07 -30.43
CA ALA A 278 -2.55 3.09 -31.50
C ALA A 278 -2.64 1.84 -32.38
N ALA A 279 -2.78 0.66 -31.77
CA ALA A 279 -2.99 -0.59 -32.48
C ALA A 279 -4.27 -0.57 -33.32
N LYS A 280 -5.37 -0.02 -32.78
CA LYS A 280 -6.65 0.11 -33.50
C LYS A 280 -6.56 1.04 -34.71
N LEU A 281 -5.75 2.10 -34.62
CA LEU A 281 -5.54 3.07 -35.68
C LEU A 281 -4.45 2.67 -36.69
N GLY A 282 -3.76 1.54 -36.47
CA GLY A 282 -2.66 1.10 -37.33
C GLY A 282 -1.40 1.97 -37.21
N LEU A 283 -1.23 2.68 -36.10
CA LEU A 283 -0.04 3.50 -35.84
C LEU A 283 1.09 2.59 -35.31
N ALA A 284 2.28 2.67 -35.94
CA ALA A 284 3.45 1.92 -35.49
C ALA A 284 3.91 2.41 -34.10
N LYS A 285 4.40 1.49 -33.25
CA LYS A 285 5.00 1.83 -31.96
C LYS A 285 6.20 2.76 -32.18
N THR A 286 6.02 4.06 -32.03
CA THR A 286 7.13 5.00 -31.87
C THR A 286 7.71 4.79 -30.48
N GLY A 287 9.02 4.54 -30.42
CA GLY A 287 9.72 4.10 -29.21
C GLY A 287 9.78 5.17 -28.11
N THR A 288 9.98 4.68 -26.88
CA THR A 288 10.54 5.33 -25.69
C THR A 288 10.17 6.78 -25.42
N ARG A 289 9.33 6.96 -24.39
CA ARG A 289 9.11 8.17 -23.56
C ARG A 289 10.08 9.32 -23.87
N GLY A 290 9.59 10.35 -24.57
CA GLY A 290 10.36 11.58 -24.80
C GLY A 290 9.67 12.62 -25.67
N GLU A 291 8.82 12.22 -26.61
CA GLU A 291 8.09 13.16 -27.45
C GLU A 291 6.60 13.04 -27.21
N ALA A 292 6.03 14.14 -26.71
CA ALA A 292 4.63 14.30 -26.45
C ALA A 292 3.81 13.95 -27.71
N ILE A 293 2.81 13.09 -27.52
CA ILE A 293 1.63 13.08 -28.36
C ILE A 293 0.46 13.43 -27.43
N CYS A 294 -0.06 14.63 -27.67
CA CYS A 294 -1.09 15.41 -26.96
C CYS A 294 -0.62 16.18 -25.72
#